data_AF-A0A672T7K1-F1
#
_entry.id   AF-A0A672T7K1-F1
#
_cell.length_a   1.000
_cell.length_b   1.000
_cell.length_c   1.000
_cell.angle_alpha   90.00
_cell.angle_beta   90.00
_cell.angle_gamma   90.00
#
_symmetry.space_group_name_H-M   'P 1'
#
loop_
_entity.id
_entity.type
_entity.pdbx_description
1 polymer ?
#
loop_
_entity_poly.entity_id
_entity_poly.type
_entity_poly.pdbx_seq_one_letter_code
_entity_poly.pdbx_strand_id
1 'polypeptide(L)'
;MRLALADAGDTVEDANFVEAMADAGILRLFTWVEWVKEMIANQNNLRTGPAETFNDRVFIGEHKAQNRSIIKTEQHYERMMYKEALKSSFFEFQAAKDKYRELAIEGMHRDLVFQFIENQTLLLTPICPHLCEHTWSLLGKSSSIMKARWPPAGAVDEILIRSSQYLMDTAHDLRLRLKAYTQLAKGKKGDHKPPAKPTHCTIYVAKTYPPWQHTILSHCHFQSNNGALPDNKVIAMELGAMPELKKYMKRVMPFVAMIKDNLEKNGSRVLDLELEFDERAVLLENIVYLTNSLELDQIDVVFASEADDKVKEDCCPGKPLCVFRSEPGVLVSLVNPQPANGLFSTKIDIRQQRQHHPQTIPNLSKVQLMRFEDPLLGPRRIPVLGKEEEGKLPISNSSVFHINLQENNVHMSDNGLKMDIGDTLIYLVQ
;
A
#
# COMPACT_ATOMS: atom_id res chain seq x y z
N MET A 1 18.03 -15.91 -24.96
CA MET A 1 18.02 -17.36 -25.25
C MET A 1 17.99 -18.23 -23.99
N ARG A 2 19.08 -18.36 -23.20
CA ARG A 2 19.12 -19.26 -22.02
C ARG A 2 17.96 -19.06 -21.02
N LEU A 3 17.57 -17.81 -20.77
CA LEU A 3 16.42 -17.48 -19.93
C LEU A 3 15.10 -18.09 -20.45
N ALA A 4 14.82 -17.92 -21.74
CA ALA A 4 13.61 -18.47 -22.35
C ALA A 4 13.65 -19.99 -22.50
N LEU A 5 14.84 -20.60 -22.63
CA LEU A 5 14.99 -22.06 -22.60
C LEU A 5 14.69 -22.62 -21.21
N ALA A 6 15.10 -21.93 -20.14
CA ALA A 6 14.73 -22.33 -18.78
C ALA A 6 13.21 -22.24 -18.55
N ASP A 7 12.50 -21.34 -19.24
CA ASP A 7 11.04 -21.19 -19.14
C ASP A 7 10.25 -22.14 -20.08
N ALA A 8 10.94 -22.82 -21.01
CA ALA A 8 10.29 -23.56 -22.10
C ALA A 8 9.45 -24.76 -21.62
N GLY A 9 9.82 -25.36 -20.48
CA GLY A 9 9.07 -26.46 -19.86
C GLY A 9 9.98 -27.40 -19.05
N ASP A 10 9.45 -27.88 -17.92
CA ASP A 10 10.12 -28.85 -17.03
C ASP A 10 9.46 -30.24 -17.07
N THR A 11 8.43 -30.40 -17.89
CA THR A 11 7.65 -31.64 -18.01
C THR A 11 8.23 -32.55 -19.09
N VAL A 12 7.75 -33.80 -19.13
CA VAL A 12 8.08 -34.75 -20.22
C VAL A 12 7.39 -34.37 -21.54
N GLU A 13 6.35 -33.53 -21.47
CA GLU A 13 5.69 -32.97 -22.65
C GLU A 13 6.61 -32.02 -23.43
N ASP A 14 6.31 -31.83 -24.72
CA ASP A 14 7.11 -31.00 -25.62
C ASP A 14 7.26 -29.57 -25.06
N ALA A 15 8.52 -29.17 -24.85
CA ALA A 15 8.84 -27.83 -24.39
C ALA A 15 8.53 -26.80 -25.47
N ASN A 16 8.02 -25.63 -25.05
CA ASN A 16 7.62 -24.57 -25.95
C ASN A 16 8.56 -23.36 -25.82
N PHE A 17 9.35 -23.12 -26.86
CA PHE A 17 10.17 -21.91 -26.94
C PHE A 17 9.39 -20.77 -27.60
N VAL A 18 9.07 -19.74 -26.82
CA VAL A 18 8.31 -18.57 -27.29
C VAL A 18 9.24 -17.35 -27.42
N GLU A 19 9.46 -16.87 -28.63
CA GLU A 19 10.33 -15.71 -28.91
C GLU A 19 9.88 -14.45 -28.18
N ALA A 20 8.57 -14.19 -28.12
CA ALA A 20 8.03 -13.05 -27.39
C ALA A 20 8.40 -13.05 -25.89
N MET A 21 8.53 -14.23 -25.28
CA MET A 21 8.99 -14.36 -23.89
C MET A 21 10.50 -14.13 -23.78
N ALA A 22 11.27 -14.51 -24.80
CA ALA A 22 12.69 -14.19 -24.87
C ALA A 22 12.93 -12.67 -24.94
N ASP A 23 12.15 -11.94 -25.73
CA ASP A 23 12.23 -10.48 -25.84
C ASP A 23 11.85 -9.79 -24.54
N ALA A 24 10.74 -10.21 -23.91
CA ALA A 24 10.33 -9.72 -22.60
C ALA A 24 11.41 -10.00 -21.52
N GLY A 25 12.05 -11.17 -21.62
CA GLY A 25 13.18 -11.56 -20.78
C GLY A 25 14.39 -10.64 -20.95
N ILE A 26 14.77 -10.31 -22.18
CA ILE A 26 15.87 -9.37 -22.47
C ILE A 26 15.58 -8.00 -21.85
N LEU A 27 14.36 -7.48 -22.03
CA LEU A 27 13.96 -6.20 -21.47
C LEU A 27 14.07 -6.20 -19.93
N ARG A 28 13.58 -7.26 -19.28
CA ARG A 28 13.65 -7.41 -17.80
C ARG A 28 15.08 -7.52 -17.28
N LEU A 29 15.96 -8.24 -17.99
CA LEU A 29 17.37 -8.35 -17.62
C LEU A 29 18.09 -7.01 -17.79
N PHE A 30 17.79 -6.27 -18.86
CA PHE A 30 18.36 -4.96 -19.10
C PHE A 30 17.94 -3.94 -18.03
N THR A 31 16.64 -3.84 -17.75
CA THR A 31 16.12 -2.94 -16.70
C THR A 31 16.66 -3.30 -15.32
N TRP A 32 16.87 -4.59 -15.04
CA TRP A 32 17.51 -5.03 -13.81
C TRP A 32 18.97 -4.55 -13.71
N VAL A 33 19.79 -4.74 -14.75
CA VAL A 33 21.19 -4.27 -14.74
C VAL A 33 21.27 -2.75 -14.59
N GLU A 34 20.42 -2.00 -15.31
CA GLU A 34 20.36 -0.55 -15.17
C GLU A 34 19.95 -0.13 -13.76
N TRP A 35 18.97 -0.82 -13.16
CA TRP A 35 18.60 -0.59 -11.77
C TRP A 35 19.75 -0.88 -10.81
N VAL A 36 20.54 -1.94 -11.01
CA VAL A 36 21.73 -2.20 -10.18
C VAL A 36 22.76 -1.08 -10.31
N LYS A 37 23.04 -0.59 -11.52
CA LYS A 37 23.94 0.56 -11.72
C LYS A 37 23.42 1.82 -11.03
N GLU A 38 22.12 2.07 -11.11
CA GLU A 38 21.47 3.19 -10.43
C GLU A 38 21.63 3.08 -8.91
N MET A 39 21.41 1.89 -8.32
CA MET A 39 21.58 1.68 -6.88
C MET A 39 23.03 1.84 -6.44
N ILE A 40 24.00 1.42 -7.26
CA ILE A 40 25.43 1.65 -6.99
C ILE A 40 25.76 3.15 -7.04
N ALA A 41 25.27 3.88 -8.05
CA ALA A 41 25.49 5.31 -8.19
C ALA A 41 24.85 6.11 -7.03
N ASN A 42 23.64 5.71 -6.63
CA ASN A 42 22.85 6.37 -5.57
C ASN A 42 23.07 5.78 -4.18
N GLN A 43 24.11 4.97 -3.97
CA GLN A 43 24.36 4.27 -2.70
C GLN A 43 24.42 5.17 -1.46
N ASN A 44 24.80 6.44 -1.63
CA ASN A 44 24.91 7.43 -0.55
C ASN A 44 23.56 8.07 -0.18
N ASN A 45 22.58 8.02 -1.09
CA ASN A 45 21.23 8.56 -0.87
C ASN A 45 20.30 7.50 -0.26
N LEU A 46 20.74 6.24 -0.20
CA LEU A 46 20.01 5.17 0.46
C LEU A 46 20.12 5.33 1.98
N ARG A 47 19.06 4.93 2.68
CA ARG A 47 19.06 5.02 4.14
C ARG A 47 20.11 4.08 4.72
N THR A 48 20.89 4.63 5.66
CA THR A 48 21.89 3.91 6.45
C THR A 48 21.55 4.03 7.92
N GLY A 49 21.83 3.00 8.72
CA GLY A 49 21.51 2.98 10.15
C GLY A 49 20.87 1.64 10.59
N PRO A 50 20.24 1.59 11.78
CA PRO A 50 19.54 0.39 12.22
C PRO A 50 18.26 0.19 11.38
N ALA A 51 18.13 -1.01 10.79
CA ALA A 51 16.99 -1.40 9.97
C ALA A 51 15.80 -1.85 10.87
N GLU A 52 15.24 -0.89 11.62
CA GLU A 52 14.24 -1.16 12.67
C GLU A 52 12.80 -0.83 12.29
N THR A 53 12.54 -0.20 11.13
CA THR A 53 11.17 0.14 10.71
C THR A 53 10.35 -1.13 10.49
N PHE A 54 9.02 -1.07 10.60
CA PHE A 54 8.18 -2.23 10.26
C PHE A 54 8.44 -2.69 8.84
N ASN A 55 8.62 -1.77 7.89
CA ASN A 55 8.92 -2.11 6.50
C ASN A 55 10.32 -2.68 6.33
N ASP A 56 11.29 -2.29 7.15
CA ASP A 56 12.59 -2.97 7.21
C ASP A 56 12.49 -4.33 7.85
N ARG A 57 11.73 -4.51 8.93
CA ARG A 57 11.53 -5.83 9.56
C ARG A 57 10.73 -6.74 8.65
N VAL A 58 9.76 -6.17 7.93
CA VAL A 58 9.02 -6.82 6.86
C VAL A 58 9.95 -7.13 5.72
N PHE A 59 10.86 -6.25 5.33
CA PHE A 59 11.81 -6.52 4.27
C PHE A 59 12.99 -7.38 4.71
N ILE A 60 13.33 -7.45 6.00
CA ILE A 60 14.30 -8.37 6.60
C ILE A 60 13.63 -9.73 6.75
N GLY A 61 12.34 -9.76 7.10
CA GLY A 61 11.49 -10.94 7.13
C GLY A 61 11.04 -11.41 5.75
N GLU A 62 10.98 -10.52 4.76
CA GLU A 62 10.80 -10.79 3.32
C GLU A 62 12.15 -11.04 2.65
N HIS A 63 13.26 -10.57 3.20
CA HIS A 63 14.62 -11.08 2.96
C HIS A 63 14.77 -12.45 3.60
N LYS A 64 13.94 -12.78 4.61
CA LYS A 64 13.71 -14.16 5.02
C LYS A 64 12.64 -14.86 4.16
N ALA A 65 11.76 -14.15 3.45
CA ALA A 65 11.02 -14.71 2.33
C ALA A 65 11.92 -14.94 1.10
N GLN A 66 13.02 -14.19 0.94
CA GLN A 66 14.11 -14.57 0.04
C GLN A 66 14.68 -15.89 0.51
N ASN A 67 14.74 -16.22 1.80
CA ASN A 67 15.09 -17.58 2.23
C ASN A 67 14.03 -18.60 1.81
N ARG A 68 12.73 -18.29 1.86
CA ARG A 68 11.71 -19.19 1.28
C ARG A 68 11.91 -19.35 -0.23
N SER A 69 12.18 -18.27 -0.95
CA SER A 69 12.48 -18.33 -2.39
C SER A 69 13.80 -19.04 -2.67
N ILE A 70 14.85 -18.83 -1.88
CA ILE A 70 16.15 -19.50 -1.95
C ILE A 70 15.96 -20.99 -1.67
N ILE A 71 15.22 -21.37 -0.62
CA ILE A 71 14.88 -22.76 -0.27
C ILE A 71 14.03 -23.39 -1.38
N LYS A 72 13.00 -22.68 -1.88
CA LYS A 72 12.18 -23.17 -3.01
C LYS A 72 13.04 -23.33 -4.25
N THR A 73 13.83 -22.32 -4.61
CA THR A 73 14.71 -22.33 -5.77
C THR A 73 15.75 -23.43 -5.65
N GLU A 74 16.32 -23.66 -4.47
CA GLU A 74 17.22 -24.78 -4.17
C GLU A 74 16.50 -26.11 -4.39
N GLN A 75 15.32 -26.30 -3.81
CA GLN A 75 14.48 -27.49 -4.04
C GLN A 75 14.10 -27.69 -5.51
N HIS A 76 13.83 -26.61 -6.24
CA HIS A 76 13.50 -26.65 -7.67
C HIS A 76 14.72 -27.03 -8.50
N TYR A 77 15.91 -26.49 -8.19
CA TYR A 77 17.16 -26.88 -8.84
C TYR A 77 17.55 -28.33 -8.52
N GLU A 78 17.40 -28.78 -7.27
CA GLU A 78 17.63 -30.18 -6.87
C GLU A 78 16.72 -31.15 -7.63
N ARG A 79 15.46 -30.75 -7.86
CA ARG A 79 14.48 -31.53 -8.64
C ARG A 79 14.58 -31.31 -10.14
N MET A 80 15.55 -30.53 -10.61
CA MET A 80 15.74 -30.16 -12.03
C MET A 80 14.53 -29.47 -12.69
N MET A 81 13.71 -28.77 -11.90
CA MET A 81 12.60 -27.96 -12.39
C MET A 81 13.08 -26.52 -12.66
N TYR A 82 13.68 -26.29 -13.83
CA TYR A 82 14.32 -25.02 -14.18
C TYR A 82 13.34 -23.86 -14.42
N LYS A 83 12.13 -24.13 -14.89
CA LYS A 83 11.04 -23.16 -15.06
C LYS A 83 10.54 -22.66 -13.71
N GLU A 84 10.26 -23.57 -12.78
CA GLU A 84 9.85 -23.18 -11.43
C GLU A 84 11.02 -22.54 -10.64
N ALA A 85 12.25 -23.00 -10.87
CA ALA A 85 13.44 -22.33 -10.34
C ALA A 85 13.56 -20.89 -10.89
N LEU A 86 13.34 -20.66 -12.18
CA LEU A 86 13.35 -19.32 -12.77
C LEU A 86 12.23 -18.43 -12.21
N LYS A 87 11.04 -19.00 -12.02
CA LYS A 87 9.90 -18.29 -11.43
C LYS A 87 10.19 -17.81 -10.02
N SER A 88 10.72 -18.69 -9.17
CA SER A 88 11.05 -18.37 -7.78
C SER A 88 12.29 -17.45 -7.64
N SER A 89 13.34 -17.70 -8.42
CA SER A 89 14.61 -16.96 -8.35
C SER A 89 14.58 -15.58 -8.98
N PHE A 90 13.78 -15.39 -10.03
CA PHE A 90 13.75 -14.15 -10.80
C PHE A 90 12.40 -13.44 -10.68
N PHE A 91 11.29 -14.04 -11.11
CA PHE A 91 10.01 -13.32 -11.18
C PHE A 91 9.41 -12.99 -9.81
N GLU A 92 9.31 -13.97 -8.91
CA GLU A 92 8.83 -13.75 -7.55
C GLU A 92 9.80 -12.86 -6.76
N PHE A 93 11.10 -13.01 -7.01
CA PHE A 93 12.15 -12.21 -6.38
C PHE A 93 12.08 -10.73 -6.80
N GLN A 94 11.89 -10.44 -8.09
CA GLN A 94 11.64 -9.07 -8.57
C GLN A 94 10.35 -8.49 -7.98
N ALA A 95 9.28 -9.28 -7.91
CA ALA A 95 8.01 -8.84 -7.33
C ALA A 95 8.16 -8.44 -5.85
N ALA A 96 8.94 -9.19 -5.08
CA ALA A 96 9.24 -8.84 -3.69
C ALA A 96 10.03 -7.53 -3.57
N LYS A 97 11.01 -7.29 -4.45
CA LYS A 97 11.75 -6.02 -4.52
C LYS A 97 10.85 -4.84 -4.88
N ASP A 98 10.02 -5.00 -5.91
CA ASP A 98 9.13 -3.93 -6.37
C ASP A 98 8.11 -3.58 -5.27
N LYS A 99 7.59 -4.58 -4.57
CA LYS A 99 6.73 -4.39 -3.39
C LYS A 99 7.44 -3.59 -2.31
N TYR A 100 8.67 -3.95 -1.93
CA TYR A 100 9.41 -3.19 -0.93
C TYR A 100 9.67 -1.76 -1.35
N ARG A 101 10.03 -1.53 -2.62
CA ARG A 101 10.23 -0.19 -3.17
C ARG A 101 8.96 0.68 -3.05
N GLU A 102 7.78 0.09 -3.25
CA GLU A 102 6.50 0.80 -3.10
C GLU A 102 6.14 1.09 -1.64
N LEU A 103 6.44 0.17 -0.72
CA LEU A 103 6.13 0.31 0.71
C LEU A 103 7.13 1.21 1.46
N ALA A 104 8.37 1.29 0.99
CA ALA A 104 9.45 2.07 1.60
C ALA A 104 9.40 3.55 1.21
N ILE A 105 8.39 4.28 1.71
CA ILE A 105 8.19 5.72 1.46
C ILE A 105 9.38 6.54 1.98
N GLU A 106 9.97 6.12 3.10
CA GLU A 106 11.15 6.76 3.72
C GLU A 106 12.47 6.42 2.99
N GLY A 107 12.40 5.70 1.88
CA GLY A 107 13.56 5.22 1.13
C GLY A 107 14.03 3.83 1.58
N MET A 108 14.60 3.09 0.62
CA MET A 108 15.09 1.73 0.83
C MET A 108 16.39 1.72 1.65
N HIS A 109 16.52 0.75 2.56
CA HIS A 109 17.75 0.52 3.30
C HIS A 109 18.88 0.00 2.40
N ARG A 110 20.06 0.64 2.47
CA ARG A 110 21.21 0.32 1.63
C ARG A 110 21.60 -1.15 1.72
N ASP A 111 21.86 -1.65 2.93
CA ASP A 111 22.44 -2.98 3.09
C ASP A 111 21.48 -4.09 2.64
N LEU A 112 20.16 -3.87 2.75
CA LEU A 112 19.16 -4.83 2.31
C LEU A 112 19.04 -4.85 0.79
N VAL A 113 19.16 -3.70 0.13
CA VAL A 113 19.19 -3.59 -1.33
C VAL A 113 20.41 -4.32 -1.90
N PHE A 114 21.60 -4.09 -1.33
CA PHE A 114 22.81 -4.75 -1.82
C PHE A 114 22.82 -6.26 -1.55
N GLN A 115 22.31 -6.71 -0.39
CA GLN A 115 22.11 -8.14 -0.12
C GLN A 115 21.12 -8.77 -1.09
N PHE A 116 20.01 -8.07 -1.41
CA PHE A 116 19.06 -8.52 -2.44
C PHE A 116 19.76 -8.70 -3.80
N ILE A 117 20.55 -7.72 -4.24
CA ILE A 117 21.26 -7.78 -5.51
C ILE A 117 22.24 -8.97 -5.51
N GLU A 118 22.97 -9.16 -4.41
CA GLU A 118 23.90 -10.29 -4.26
C GLU A 118 23.17 -11.63 -4.36
N ASN A 119 22.12 -11.84 -3.56
CA ASN A 119 21.33 -13.07 -3.56
C ASN A 119 20.70 -13.35 -4.92
N GLN A 120 20.06 -12.35 -5.55
CA GLN A 120 19.46 -12.52 -6.87
C GLN A 120 20.49 -12.92 -7.93
N THR A 121 21.68 -12.29 -7.89
CA THR A 121 22.76 -12.59 -8.82
C THR A 121 23.24 -14.03 -8.64
N LEU A 122 23.38 -14.50 -7.41
CA LEU A 122 23.75 -15.90 -7.12
C LEU A 122 22.68 -16.89 -7.62
N LEU A 123 21.40 -16.63 -7.33
CA LEU A 123 20.30 -17.51 -7.75
C LEU A 123 20.15 -17.59 -9.28
N LEU A 124 20.42 -16.49 -10.00
CA LEU A 124 20.30 -16.44 -11.46
C LEU A 124 21.53 -17.00 -12.20
N THR A 125 22.65 -17.22 -11.49
CA THR A 125 23.93 -17.65 -12.07
C THR A 125 23.82 -18.92 -12.95
N PRO A 126 23.08 -19.98 -12.57
CA PRO A 126 22.95 -21.18 -13.40
C PRO A 126 22.28 -20.93 -14.76
N ILE A 127 21.42 -19.91 -14.86
CA ILE A 127 20.64 -19.61 -16.07
C ILE A 127 21.36 -18.56 -16.92
N CYS A 128 21.79 -17.45 -16.31
CA CYS A 128 22.39 -16.30 -17.01
C CYS A 128 23.78 -15.93 -16.44
N PRO A 129 24.80 -16.81 -16.60
CA PRO A 129 26.09 -16.63 -15.93
C PRO A 129 26.86 -15.38 -16.38
N HIS A 130 26.81 -15.02 -17.66
CA HIS A 130 27.56 -13.87 -18.18
C HIS A 130 27.05 -12.55 -17.60
N LEU A 131 25.73 -12.42 -17.47
CA LEU A 131 25.11 -11.24 -16.87
C LEU A 131 25.43 -11.17 -15.37
N CYS A 132 25.36 -12.32 -14.70
CA CYS A 132 25.65 -12.42 -13.28
C CYS A 132 27.12 -12.10 -12.98
N GLU A 133 28.07 -12.58 -13.80
CA GLU A 133 29.49 -12.24 -13.68
C GLU A 133 29.73 -10.74 -13.88
N HIS A 134 29.06 -10.13 -14.86
CA HIS A 134 29.12 -8.68 -15.06
C HIS A 134 28.60 -7.92 -13.84
N THR A 135 27.40 -8.26 -13.34
CA THR A 135 26.85 -7.63 -12.13
C THR A 135 27.73 -7.85 -10.90
N TRP A 136 28.31 -9.04 -10.74
CA TRP A 136 29.25 -9.36 -9.66
C TRP A 136 30.50 -8.48 -9.70
N SER A 137 31.03 -8.22 -10.90
CA SER A 137 32.13 -7.27 -11.10
C SER A 137 31.71 -5.81 -10.80
N LEU A 138 30.48 -5.42 -11.13
CA LEU A 138 29.94 -4.08 -10.80
C LEU A 138 29.81 -3.86 -9.29
N LEU A 139 29.50 -4.91 -8.53
CA LEU A 139 29.50 -4.89 -7.06
C LEU A 139 30.90 -4.79 -6.43
N GLY A 140 31.97 -4.82 -7.23
CA GLY A 140 33.35 -4.70 -6.75
C GLY A 140 33.89 -5.97 -6.07
N LYS A 141 33.27 -7.13 -6.32
CA LYS A 141 33.73 -8.41 -5.75
C LYS A 141 34.99 -8.88 -6.50
N SER A 142 36.00 -9.32 -5.76
CA SER A 142 37.33 -9.63 -6.31
C SER A 142 37.44 -11.01 -6.98
N SER A 143 36.58 -11.96 -6.62
CA SER A 143 36.55 -13.31 -7.19
C SER A 143 35.43 -13.47 -8.21
N SER A 144 35.64 -14.30 -9.24
CA SER A 144 34.58 -14.71 -10.17
C SER A 144 33.39 -15.34 -9.44
N ILE A 145 32.18 -15.10 -9.93
CA ILE A 145 30.94 -15.62 -9.34
C ILE A 145 30.88 -17.14 -9.38
N MET A 146 31.62 -17.76 -10.30
CA MET A 146 31.72 -19.22 -10.43
C MET A 146 32.33 -19.90 -9.21
N LYS A 147 33.03 -19.15 -8.34
CA LYS A 147 33.58 -19.64 -7.07
C LYS A 147 32.69 -19.29 -5.87
N ALA A 148 31.62 -18.55 -6.08
CA ALA A 148 30.70 -18.16 -5.03
C ALA A 148 29.90 -19.38 -4.54
N ARG A 149 29.50 -19.33 -3.28
CA ARG A 149 28.64 -20.37 -2.67
C ARG A 149 27.18 -19.97 -2.80
N TRP A 150 26.31 -20.97 -2.73
CA TRP A 150 24.87 -20.73 -2.63
C TRP A 150 24.54 -19.84 -1.41
N PRO A 151 23.63 -18.87 -1.55
CA PRO A 151 23.31 -17.96 -0.45
C PRO A 151 22.67 -18.74 0.71
N PRO A 152 23.10 -18.52 1.97
CA PRO A 152 22.53 -19.22 3.12
C PRO A 152 21.11 -18.74 3.41
N ALA A 153 20.19 -19.68 3.56
CA ALA A 153 18.83 -19.41 4.01
C ALA A 153 18.81 -19.17 5.54
N GLY A 154 18.50 -17.95 5.98
CA GLY A 154 18.22 -17.61 7.38
C GLY A 154 16.79 -17.98 7.85
N ALA A 155 16.53 -17.85 9.16
CA ALA A 155 15.25 -18.21 9.78
C ALA A 155 14.07 -17.36 9.27
N VAL A 156 12.99 -18.00 8.82
CA VAL A 156 11.78 -17.35 8.28
C VAL A 156 10.81 -17.00 9.40
N ASP A 157 10.30 -15.76 9.40
CA ASP A 157 9.19 -15.36 10.26
C ASP A 157 7.89 -15.43 9.45
N GLU A 158 7.15 -16.53 9.62
CA GLU A 158 5.91 -16.78 8.87
C GLU A 158 4.81 -15.77 9.20
N ILE A 159 4.77 -15.27 10.43
CA ILE A 159 3.72 -14.35 10.91
C ILE A 159 3.84 -13.02 10.18
N LEU A 160 5.06 -12.54 10.02
CA LEU A 160 5.34 -11.26 9.40
C LEU A 160 5.14 -11.28 7.87
N ILE A 161 5.39 -12.41 7.21
CA ILE A 161 5.03 -12.58 5.79
C ILE A 161 3.51 -12.50 5.61
N ARG A 162 2.75 -13.12 6.52
CA ARG A 162 1.29 -13.10 6.49
C ARG A 162 0.73 -11.71 6.75
N SER A 163 1.26 -10.97 7.72
CA SER A 163 0.84 -9.59 7.95
C SER A 163 1.09 -8.72 6.72
N SER A 164 2.19 -8.95 6.00
CA SER A 164 2.51 -8.27 4.75
C SER A 164 1.59 -8.69 3.58
N GLN A 165 1.17 -9.96 3.50
CA GLN A 165 0.16 -10.41 2.53
C GLN A 165 -1.21 -9.79 2.82
N TYR A 166 -1.63 -9.80 4.09
CA TYR A 166 -2.85 -9.16 4.56
C TYR A 166 -2.90 -7.67 4.20
N LEU A 167 -1.79 -6.94 4.37
CA LEU A 167 -1.70 -5.53 3.98
C LEU A 167 -1.93 -5.35 2.47
N MET A 168 -1.34 -6.19 1.63
CA MET A 168 -1.48 -6.10 0.17
C MET A 168 -2.90 -6.43 -0.29
N ASP A 169 -3.50 -7.47 0.29
CA ASP A 169 -4.88 -7.87 -0.01
C ASP A 169 -5.85 -6.77 0.43
N THR A 170 -5.62 -6.17 1.60
CA THR A 170 -6.40 -5.03 2.10
C THR A 170 -6.25 -3.82 1.19
N ALA A 171 -5.02 -3.46 0.78
CA ALA A 171 -4.78 -2.35 -0.14
C ALA A 171 -5.48 -2.59 -1.50
N HIS A 172 -5.47 -3.83 -2.01
CA HIS A 172 -6.17 -4.19 -3.23
C HIS A 172 -7.70 -4.05 -3.10
N ASP A 173 -8.27 -4.57 -2.00
CA ASP A 173 -9.73 -4.46 -1.74
C ASP A 173 -10.15 -2.99 -1.58
N LEU A 174 -9.37 -2.17 -0.85
CA LEU A 174 -9.61 -0.74 -0.72
C LEU A 174 -9.63 -0.02 -2.08
N ARG A 175 -8.66 -0.33 -2.97
CA ARG A 175 -8.62 0.23 -4.33
C ARG A 175 -9.84 -0.20 -5.15
N LEU A 176 -10.27 -1.46 -5.03
CA LEU A 176 -11.45 -1.97 -5.73
C LEU A 176 -12.72 -1.26 -5.26
N ARG A 177 -12.87 -1.08 -3.94
CA ARG A 177 -14.01 -0.38 -3.35
C ARG A 177 -14.03 1.11 -3.68
N LEU A 178 -12.86 1.76 -3.71
CA LEU A 178 -12.73 3.16 -4.14
C LEU A 178 -13.18 3.32 -5.60
N LYS A 179 -12.78 2.39 -6.48
CA LYS A 179 -13.22 2.35 -7.88
C LYS A 179 -14.73 2.13 -7.99
N ALA A 180 -15.29 1.21 -7.21
CA ALA A 180 -16.73 0.95 -7.19
C ALA A 180 -17.52 2.18 -6.71
N TYR A 181 -17.07 2.85 -5.64
CA TYR A 181 -17.66 4.09 -5.13
C TYR A 181 -17.69 5.18 -6.21
N THR A 182 -16.57 5.36 -6.92
CA THR A 182 -16.43 6.35 -8.00
C THR A 182 -17.23 5.98 -9.25
N GLN A 183 -17.44 4.69 -9.54
CA GLN A 183 -18.20 4.23 -10.71
C GLN A 183 -19.71 4.21 -10.49
N LEU A 184 -20.19 3.93 -9.26
CA LEU A 184 -21.62 3.98 -8.92
C LEU A 184 -22.24 5.38 -9.13
N ALA A 185 -21.41 6.43 -9.11
CA ALA A 185 -21.76 7.80 -9.50
C ALA A 185 -22.26 7.93 -10.96
N LYS A 186 -21.89 7.02 -11.85
CA LYS A 186 -22.26 7.09 -13.28
C LYS A 186 -23.53 6.32 -13.63
N GLY A 187 -24.08 5.51 -12.70
CA GLY A 187 -25.09 4.49 -13.00
C GLY A 187 -26.54 4.81 -12.63
N LYS A 188 -26.81 5.85 -11.82
CA LYS A 188 -28.19 6.20 -11.44
C LYS A 188 -28.69 7.40 -12.24
N LYS A 189 -29.57 7.14 -13.22
CA LYS A 189 -30.42 8.13 -13.88
C LYS A 189 -31.35 8.77 -12.83
N GLY A 190 -30.90 9.87 -12.23
CA GLY A 190 -31.66 10.63 -11.24
C GLY A 190 -30.72 11.67 -10.61
N ASP A 191 -30.98 12.92 -10.97
CA ASP A 191 -30.29 14.18 -10.66
C ASP A 191 -29.52 14.26 -9.31
N HIS A 192 -28.34 13.65 -9.25
CA HIS A 192 -27.36 13.90 -8.20
C HIS A 192 -25.99 14.12 -8.85
N LYS A 193 -25.41 15.30 -8.56
CA LYS A 193 -24.01 15.64 -8.86
C LYS A 193 -23.11 14.44 -8.56
N PRO A 194 -22.07 14.17 -9.38
CA PRO A 194 -21.12 13.12 -9.06
C PRO A 194 -20.61 13.34 -7.62
N PRO A 195 -20.75 12.37 -6.70
CA PRO A 195 -20.14 12.49 -5.39
C PRO A 195 -18.67 12.83 -5.60
N ALA A 196 -18.21 13.89 -4.93
CA ALA A 196 -16.83 14.31 -4.98
C ALA A 196 -15.93 13.10 -4.66
N LYS A 197 -14.71 13.08 -5.21
CA LYS A 197 -13.71 12.07 -4.83
C LYS A 197 -13.72 11.96 -3.30
N PRO A 198 -13.90 10.76 -2.73
CA PRO A 198 -13.92 10.63 -1.28
C PRO A 198 -12.56 11.10 -0.74
N THR A 199 -12.60 11.89 0.32
CA THR A 199 -11.41 12.53 0.88
C THR A 199 -10.92 11.79 2.11
N HIS A 200 -11.84 11.16 2.84
CA HIS A 200 -11.57 10.41 4.06
C HIS A 200 -12.01 8.95 3.91
N CYS A 201 -11.27 8.04 4.51
CA CYS A 201 -11.65 6.63 4.61
C CYS A 201 -11.54 6.17 6.07
N THR A 202 -12.62 5.60 6.60
CA THR A 202 -12.58 4.95 7.91
C THR A 202 -12.51 3.44 7.69
N ILE A 203 -11.43 2.82 8.16
CA ILE A 203 -11.20 1.37 8.14
C ILE A 203 -11.60 0.81 9.50
N TYR A 204 -12.51 -0.15 9.49
CA TYR A 204 -13.01 -0.86 10.67
C TYR A 204 -12.35 -2.22 10.77
N VAL A 205 -11.76 -2.48 11.94
CA VAL A 205 -11.04 -3.71 12.27
C VAL A 205 -11.77 -4.42 13.41
N ALA A 206 -12.16 -5.68 13.22
CA ALA A 206 -12.82 -6.48 14.26
C ALA A 206 -11.78 -7.30 15.03
N LYS A 207 -11.79 -7.23 16.37
CA LYS A 207 -10.90 -8.06 17.21
C LYS A 207 -11.33 -9.51 17.28
N THR A 208 -12.65 -9.73 17.30
CA THR A 208 -13.26 -11.05 17.47
C THR A 208 -14.29 -11.27 16.38
N TYR A 209 -14.45 -12.51 15.95
CA TYR A 209 -15.54 -12.88 15.04
C TYR A 209 -16.91 -12.55 15.66
N PRO A 210 -17.89 -12.06 14.87
CA PRO A 210 -19.27 -11.95 15.30
C PRO A 210 -19.81 -13.29 15.84
N PRO A 211 -20.75 -13.30 16.80
CA PRO A 211 -21.21 -14.52 17.48
C PRO A 211 -21.64 -15.65 16.53
N TRP A 212 -22.32 -15.30 15.43
CA TRP A 212 -22.75 -16.28 14.43
C TRP A 212 -21.57 -16.86 13.62
N GLN A 213 -20.53 -16.06 13.34
CA GLN A 213 -19.32 -16.53 12.65
C GLN A 213 -18.43 -17.35 13.58
N HIS A 214 -18.29 -16.93 14.84
CA HIS A 214 -17.54 -17.65 15.87
C HIS A 214 -18.10 -19.06 16.08
N THR A 215 -19.43 -19.20 16.12
CA THR A 215 -20.11 -20.50 16.25
C THR A 215 -19.81 -21.41 15.05
N ILE A 216 -19.83 -20.86 13.83
CA ILE A 216 -19.49 -21.61 12.61
C ILE A 216 -18.03 -22.04 12.62
N LEU A 217 -17.10 -21.14 12.96
CA LEU A 217 -15.67 -21.44 13.01
C LEU A 217 -15.36 -22.50 14.06
N SER A 218 -15.96 -22.40 15.25
CA SER A 218 -15.81 -23.40 16.32
C SER A 218 -16.31 -24.77 15.88
N HIS A 219 -17.45 -24.81 15.18
CA HIS A 219 -17.99 -26.07 14.62
C HIS A 219 -17.10 -26.65 13.53
N CYS A 220 -16.63 -25.82 12.58
CA CYS A 220 -15.70 -26.22 11.53
C CYS A 220 -14.35 -26.69 12.10
N HIS A 221 -13.85 -26.06 13.16
CA HIS A 221 -12.63 -26.46 13.85
C HIS A 221 -12.81 -27.85 14.50
N PHE A 222 -13.93 -28.08 15.20
CA PHE A 222 -14.24 -29.36 15.82
C PHE A 222 -14.45 -30.50 14.80
N GLN A 223 -15.01 -30.19 13.62
CA GLN A 223 -15.21 -31.18 12.55
C GLN A 223 -14.02 -31.41 11.64
N SER A 224 -12.95 -30.61 11.77
CA SER A 224 -11.75 -30.76 10.96
C SER A 224 -10.93 -31.95 11.47
N ASN A 225 -11.25 -33.15 10.98
CA ASN A 225 -10.38 -34.32 11.15
C ASN A 225 -9.35 -34.34 10.01
N ASN A 226 -8.08 -34.12 10.33
CA ASN A 226 -6.95 -34.13 9.38
C ASN A 226 -7.07 -33.16 8.18
N GLY A 227 -7.66 -31.97 8.40
CA GLY A 227 -7.69 -30.89 7.40
C GLY A 227 -8.76 -31.03 6.31
N ALA A 228 -9.68 -32.00 6.42
CA ALA A 228 -10.81 -32.15 5.51
C ALA A 228 -12.12 -31.79 6.23
N LEU A 229 -12.85 -30.81 5.69
CA LEU A 229 -14.18 -30.45 6.16
C LEU A 229 -15.25 -31.37 5.51
N PRO A 230 -16.29 -31.80 6.23
CA PRO A 230 -17.38 -32.61 5.68
C PRO A 230 -18.11 -31.94 4.51
N ASP A 231 -18.91 -32.72 3.76
CA ASP A 231 -19.68 -32.19 2.62
C ASP A 231 -20.56 -30.99 3.04
N ASN A 232 -20.72 -30.03 2.12
CA ASN A 232 -21.48 -28.79 2.34
C ASN A 232 -22.90 -29.06 2.85
N LYS A 233 -23.48 -30.22 2.48
CA LYS A 233 -24.81 -30.65 2.93
C LYS A 233 -24.87 -31.01 4.42
N VAL A 234 -23.83 -31.68 4.93
CA VAL A 234 -23.75 -32.08 6.35
C VAL A 234 -23.58 -30.83 7.22
N ILE A 235 -22.66 -29.95 6.81
CA ILE A 235 -22.42 -28.67 7.48
C ILE A 235 -23.68 -27.80 7.48
N ALA A 236 -24.42 -27.72 6.35
CA ALA A 236 -25.67 -26.97 6.27
C ALA A 236 -26.76 -27.51 7.20
N MET A 237 -26.85 -28.83 7.36
CA MET A 237 -27.85 -29.50 8.20
C MET A 237 -27.57 -29.24 9.69
N GLU A 238 -26.32 -29.33 10.12
CA GLU A 238 -25.93 -29.13 11.51
C GLU A 238 -25.97 -27.66 11.92
N LEU A 239 -25.46 -26.75 11.08
CA LEU A 239 -25.56 -25.31 11.31
C LEU A 239 -27.02 -24.82 11.26
N GLY A 240 -27.88 -25.48 10.47
CA GLY A 240 -29.32 -25.21 10.43
C GLY A 240 -30.08 -25.67 11.67
N ALA A 241 -29.54 -26.63 12.43
CA ALA A 241 -30.11 -27.07 13.69
C ALA A 241 -29.83 -26.09 14.84
N MET A 242 -28.79 -25.24 14.72
CA MET A 242 -28.43 -24.25 15.75
C MET A 242 -29.39 -23.05 15.72
N PRO A 243 -30.10 -22.75 16.84
CA PRO A 243 -31.09 -21.66 16.88
C PRO A 243 -30.47 -20.27 16.68
N GLU A 244 -29.21 -20.09 17.04
CA GLU A 244 -28.45 -18.84 16.94
C GLU A 244 -28.18 -18.40 15.48
N LEU A 245 -28.12 -19.36 14.55
CA LEU A 245 -27.79 -19.12 13.15
C LEU A 245 -29.02 -18.93 12.25
N LYS A 246 -30.24 -19.16 12.76
CA LYS A 246 -31.49 -19.09 11.98
C LYS A 246 -31.70 -17.74 11.29
N LYS A 247 -31.29 -16.64 11.92
CA LYS A 247 -31.38 -15.29 11.33
C LYS A 247 -30.38 -15.08 10.19
N TYR A 248 -29.26 -15.80 10.19
CA TYR A 248 -28.13 -15.60 9.29
C TYR A 248 -27.96 -16.72 8.26
N MET A 249 -28.88 -17.69 8.14
CA MET A 249 -28.76 -18.86 7.26
C MET A 249 -28.40 -18.56 5.80
N LYS A 250 -28.85 -17.43 5.26
CA LYS A 250 -28.47 -16.99 3.89
C LYS A 250 -26.99 -16.62 3.75
N ARG A 251 -26.33 -16.23 4.85
CA ARG A 251 -24.92 -15.81 4.93
C ARG A 251 -23.99 -16.92 5.43
N VAL A 252 -24.54 -17.90 6.15
CA VAL A 252 -23.81 -19.06 6.69
C VAL A 252 -23.09 -19.85 5.58
N MET A 253 -23.81 -20.25 4.52
CA MET A 253 -23.21 -21.08 3.46
C MET A 253 -22.13 -20.37 2.63
N PRO A 254 -22.31 -19.11 2.21
CA PRO A 254 -21.22 -18.35 1.58
C PRO A 254 -19.98 -18.23 2.47
N PHE A 255 -20.16 -18.04 3.78
CA PHE A 255 -19.06 -17.98 4.74
C PHE A 255 -18.33 -19.31 4.86
N VAL A 256 -19.04 -20.44 4.97
CA VAL A 256 -18.43 -21.78 4.99
C VAL A 256 -17.65 -22.08 3.70
N ALA A 257 -18.19 -21.72 2.54
CA ALA A 257 -17.50 -21.90 1.26
C ALA A 257 -16.20 -21.10 1.21
N MET A 258 -16.24 -19.84 1.67
CA MET A 258 -15.05 -18.99 1.76
C MET A 258 -14.00 -19.56 2.73
N ILE A 259 -14.41 -20.12 3.87
CA ILE A 259 -13.49 -20.77 4.81
C ILE A 259 -12.89 -22.03 4.19
N LYS A 260 -13.65 -22.83 3.43
CA LYS A 260 -13.13 -24.00 2.71
C LYS A 260 -12.08 -23.61 1.67
N ASP A 261 -12.36 -22.62 0.83
CA ASP A 261 -11.42 -22.14 -0.18
C ASP A 261 -10.12 -21.62 0.47
N ASN A 262 -10.25 -20.92 1.61
CA ASN A 262 -9.10 -20.43 2.36
C ASN A 262 -8.35 -21.55 3.09
N LEU A 263 -9.04 -22.59 3.58
CA LEU A 263 -8.45 -23.77 4.20
C LEU A 263 -7.59 -24.54 3.18
N GLU A 264 -8.07 -24.68 1.94
CA GLU A 264 -7.31 -25.33 0.86
C GLU A 264 -6.06 -24.54 0.46
N LYS A 265 -6.13 -23.20 0.48
CA LYS A 265 -5.01 -22.32 0.08
C LYS A 265 -3.99 -22.09 1.19
N ASN A 266 -4.45 -21.86 2.41
CA ASN A 266 -3.64 -21.36 3.53
C ASN A 266 -3.53 -22.37 4.69
N GLY A 267 -4.20 -23.52 4.61
CA GLY A 267 -4.14 -24.60 5.60
C GLY A 267 -5.05 -24.40 6.81
N SER A 268 -4.94 -25.32 7.78
CA SER A 268 -5.79 -25.39 9.00
C SER A 268 -5.80 -24.16 9.89
N ARG A 269 -4.84 -23.25 9.71
CA ARG A 269 -4.67 -22.03 10.53
C ARG A 269 -5.72 -20.96 10.23
N VAL A 270 -6.49 -21.09 9.15
CA VAL A 270 -7.67 -20.24 8.89
C VAL A 270 -8.81 -20.50 9.89
N LEU A 271 -8.76 -21.63 10.59
CA LEU A 271 -9.75 -22.00 11.60
C LEU A 271 -9.42 -21.44 12.99
N ASP A 272 -8.29 -20.72 13.13
CA ASP A 272 -7.92 -20.08 14.38
C ASP A 272 -8.88 -18.91 14.68
N LEU A 273 -9.35 -18.84 15.92
CA LEU A 273 -10.35 -17.87 16.36
C LEU A 273 -9.80 -16.44 16.45
N GLU A 274 -8.47 -16.31 16.55
CA GLU A 274 -7.74 -15.06 16.63
C GLU A 274 -6.59 -15.09 15.62
N LEU A 275 -6.27 -13.93 15.06
CA LEU A 275 -5.13 -13.79 14.15
C LEU A 275 -3.81 -13.79 14.93
N GLU A 276 -2.77 -14.35 14.31
CA GLU A 276 -1.41 -14.43 14.87
C GLU A 276 -0.72 -13.05 14.99
N PHE A 277 -1.30 -11.98 14.43
CA PHE A 277 -0.76 -10.62 14.42
C PHE A 277 -1.85 -9.56 14.68
N ASP A 278 -1.44 -8.40 15.20
CA ASP A 278 -2.34 -7.26 15.44
C ASP A 278 -2.61 -6.50 14.13
N GLU A 279 -3.82 -6.68 13.58
CA GLU A 279 -4.25 -6.02 12.35
C GLU A 279 -4.20 -4.49 12.42
N ARG A 280 -4.55 -3.92 13.58
CA ARG A 280 -4.59 -2.46 13.73
C ARG A 280 -3.18 -1.90 13.69
N ALA A 281 -2.24 -2.54 14.38
CA ALA A 281 -0.84 -2.12 14.37
C ALA A 281 -0.27 -2.14 12.94
N VAL A 282 -0.49 -3.24 12.21
CA VAL A 282 -0.01 -3.41 10.82
C VAL A 282 -0.56 -2.32 9.89
N LEU A 283 -1.85 -1.98 10.01
CA LEU A 283 -2.47 -0.93 9.20
C LEU A 283 -2.00 0.48 9.59
N LEU A 284 -1.81 0.74 10.88
CA LEU A 284 -1.33 2.04 11.36
C LEU A 284 0.12 2.32 10.93
N GLU A 285 0.99 1.32 10.97
CA GLU A 285 2.39 1.45 10.53
C GLU A 285 2.50 1.73 9.03
N ASN A 286 1.51 1.33 8.23
CA ASN A 286 1.49 1.52 6.77
C ASN A 286 0.45 2.56 6.30
N ILE A 287 -0.06 3.39 7.22
CA ILE A 287 -1.15 4.31 6.89
C ILE A 287 -0.73 5.34 5.84
N VAL A 288 0.52 5.80 5.87
CA VAL A 288 1.07 6.76 4.90
C VAL A 288 1.08 6.14 3.50
N TYR A 289 1.39 4.85 3.38
CA TYR A 289 1.35 4.13 2.10
C TYR A 289 -0.08 4.03 1.58
N LEU A 290 -1.02 3.64 2.44
CA LEU A 290 -2.43 3.50 2.06
C LEU A 290 -3.02 4.85 1.63
N THR A 291 -2.72 5.93 2.36
CA THR A 291 -3.18 7.29 2.04
C THR A 291 -2.63 7.76 0.71
N ASN A 292 -1.33 7.61 0.47
CA ASN A 292 -0.69 7.97 -0.80
C ASN A 292 -1.20 7.12 -1.97
N SER A 293 -1.36 5.82 -1.76
CA SER A 293 -1.79 4.90 -2.82
C SER A 293 -3.27 5.07 -3.20
N LEU A 294 -4.12 5.48 -2.27
CA LEU A 294 -5.54 5.70 -2.52
C LEU A 294 -5.85 7.15 -2.93
N GLU A 295 -4.84 8.03 -2.93
CA GLU A 295 -4.98 9.47 -3.16
C GLU A 295 -6.04 10.10 -2.24
N LEU A 296 -6.07 9.65 -0.98
CA LEU A 296 -6.96 10.16 0.06
C LEU A 296 -6.23 11.21 0.91
N ASP A 297 -6.99 12.08 1.57
CA ASP A 297 -6.41 13.09 2.47
C ASP A 297 -6.14 12.49 3.85
N GLN A 298 -7.02 11.60 4.32
CA GLN A 298 -6.88 10.94 5.62
C GLN A 298 -7.52 9.55 5.64
N ILE A 299 -6.87 8.65 6.38
CA ILE A 299 -7.39 7.32 6.70
C ILE A 299 -7.42 7.18 8.22
N ASP A 300 -8.57 6.80 8.77
CA ASP A 300 -8.75 6.52 10.19
C ASP A 300 -8.94 5.01 10.40
N VAL A 301 -8.14 4.41 11.28
CA VAL A 301 -8.26 2.99 11.65
C VAL A 301 -8.91 2.88 13.03
N VAL A 302 -10.15 2.41 13.06
CA VAL A 302 -10.98 2.28 14.26
C VAL A 302 -11.41 0.83 14.47
N PHE A 303 -11.75 0.48 15.71
CA PHE A 303 -12.31 -0.84 15.99
C PHE A 303 -13.77 -0.91 15.54
N ALA A 304 -14.19 -2.08 15.05
CA ALA A 304 -15.57 -2.33 14.63
C ALA A 304 -16.60 -2.04 15.75
N SER A 305 -16.20 -2.09 17.03
CA SER A 305 -17.04 -1.72 18.18
C SER A 305 -17.57 -0.29 18.16
N GLU A 306 -16.89 0.63 17.47
CA GLU A 306 -17.29 2.03 17.32
C GLU A 306 -18.14 2.28 16.06
N ALA A 307 -18.36 1.24 15.25
CA ALA A 307 -19.09 1.32 13.99
C ALA A 307 -20.61 1.18 14.14
N ASP A 308 -21.32 1.45 13.04
CA ASP A 308 -22.75 1.14 12.90
C ASP A 308 -23.01 -0.37 13.02
N ASP A 309 -24.23 -0.75 13.42
CA ASP A 309 -24.62 -2.16 13.63
C ASP A 309 -24.38 -3.04 12.40
N LYS A 310 -24.50 -2.49 11.20
CA LYS A 310 -24.21 -3.21 9.94
C LYS A 310 -22.74 -3.58 9.80
N VAL A 311 -21.85 -2.65 10.15
CA VAL A 311 -20.40 -2.88 10.08
C VAL A 311 -19.97 -3.84 11.19
N LYS A 312 -20.59 -3.74 12.38
CA LYS A 312 -20.38 -4.67 13.50
C LYS A 312 -20.76 -6.11 13.17
N GLU A 313 -21.87 -6.32 12.47
CA GLU A 313 -22.35 -7.66 12.12
C GLU A 313 -21.59 -8.31 10.94
N ASP A 314 -21.05 -7.49 10.03
CA ASP A 314 -20.40 -7.96 8.79
C ASP A 314 -18.86 -7.97 8.86
N CYS A 315 -18.24 -7.15 9.73
CA CYS A 315 -16.78 -7.10 9.85
C CYS A 315 -16.24 -8.32 10.58
N CYS A 316 -15.17 -8.90 10.03
CA CYS A 316 -14.49 -10.03 10.64
C CYS A 316 -12.96 -9.88 10.54
N PRO A 317 -12.22 -10.48 11.50
CA PRO A 317 -10.76 -10.55 11.42
C PRO A 317 -10.31 -11.11 10.06
N GLY A 318 -9.32 -10.46 9.46
CA GLY A 318 -8.71 -10.77 8.17
C GLY A 318 -9.38 -10.06 7.00
N LYS A 319 -10.56 -9.45 7.21
CA LYS A 319 -11.33 -8.73 6.17
C LYS A 319 -11.89 -7.42 6.72
N PRO A 320 -11.04 -6.37 6.83
CA PRO A 320 -11.48 -5.09 7.33
C PRO A 320 -12.53 -4.48 6.39
N LEU A 321 -13.50 -3.79 6.97
CA LEU A 321 -14.50 -3.04 6.20
C LEU A 321 -14.12 -1.58 6.12
N CYS A 322 -14.32 -0.94 4.98
CA CYS A 322 -14.05 0.48 4.81
C CYS A 322 -15.32 1.25 4.46
N VAL A 323 -15.41 2.47 5.00
CA VAL A 323 -16.45 3.44 4.65
C VAL A 323 -15.77 4.71 4.18
N PHE A 324 -16.03 5.08 2.92
CA PHE A 324 -15.57 6.34 2.36
C PHE A 324 -16.49 7.47 2.78
N ARG A 325 -15.88 8.58 3.19
CA ARG A 325 -16.57 9.81 3.59
C ARG A 325 -16.02 10.98 2.77
N SER A 326 -16.90 11.88 2.39
CA SER A 326 -16.54 13.16 1.79
C SER A 326 -16.91 14.23 2.81
N GLU A 327 -15.90 14.86 3.40
CA GLU A 327 -16.12 16.01 4.26
C GLU A 327 -16.19 17.28 3.40
N PRO A 328 -17.18 18.16 3.64
CA PRO A 328 -17.26 19.41 2.91
C PRO A 328 -16.10 20.33 3.31
N GLY A 329 -15.32 20.77 2.33
CA GLY A 329 -14.30 21.81 2.48
C GLY A 329 -14.71 23.09 1.78
N VAL A 330 -14.13 24.22 2.19
CA VAL A 330 -14.29 25.50 1.50
C VAL A 330 -13.08 25.71 0.59
N LEU A 331 -13.36 25.90 -0.69
CA LEU A 331 -12.34 26.04 -1.72
C LEU A 331 -11.73 27.44 -1.68
N VAL A 332 -10.46 27.52 -1.30
CA VAL A 332 -9.70 28.78 -1.29
C VAL A 332 -8.68 28.77 -2.41
N SER A 333 -8.67 29.86 -3.19
CA SER A 333 -7.71 30.04 -4.28
C SER A 333 -6.42 30.64 -3.76
N LEU A 334 -5.31 29.92 -3.88
CA LEU A 334 -3.97 30.37 -3.56
C LEU A 334 -3.31 30.92 -4.82
N VAL A 335 -2.86 32.18 -4.77
CA VAL A 335 -2.23 32.86 -5.90
C VAL A 335 -0.81 33.25 -5.54
N ASN A 336 0.16 32.94 -6.42
CA ASN A 336 1.52 33.43 -6.29
C ASN A 336 1.73 34.63 -7.25
N PRO A 337 1.99 35.83 -6.72
CA PRO A 337 2.25 37.02 -7.53
C PRO A 337 3.71 37.15 -8.00
N GLN A 338 4.62 36.23 -7.64
CA GLN A 338 6.06 36.33 -7.97
C GLN A 338 6.32 36.22 -9.48
N PRO A 339 7.08 37.14 -10.09
CA PRO A 339 7.49 37.05 -11.49
C PRO A 339 8.47 35.88 -11.69
N ALA A 340 8.40 35.25 -12.86
CA ALA A 340 9.27 34.14 -13.27
C ALA A 340 9.19 32.85 -12.41
N ASN A 341 8.14 32.68 -11.60
CA ASN A 341 7.85 31.42 -10.90
C ASN A 341 6.76 30.63 -11.67
N GLY A 342 6.97 29.32 -11.89
CA GLY A 342 6.02 28.45 -12.62
C GLY A 342 4.77 28.04 -11.83
N LEU A 343 4.68 28.41 -10.55
CA LEU A 343 3.60 28.06 -9.63
C LEU A 343 2.62 29.24 -9.50
N PHE A 344 1.75 29.45 -10.50
CA PHE A 344 0.90 30.66 -10.61
C PHE A 344 -0.31 30.68 -9.67
N SER A 345 -1.13 29.63 -9.69
CA SER A 345 -2.28 29.51 -8.79
C SER A 345 -2.62 28.06 -8.50
N THR A 346 -3.01 27.78 -7.27
CA THR A 346 -3.48 26.47 -6.81
C THR A 346 -4.78 26.66 -6.06
N LYS A 347 -5.70 25.71 -6.17
CA LYS A 347 -6.96 25.72 -5.42
C LYS A 347 -6.82 24.70 -4.31
N ILE A 348 -6.99 25.11 -3.05
CA ILE A 348 -6.91 24.23 -1.89
C ILE A 348 -8.22 24.32 -1.13
N ASP A 349 -8.82 23.17 -0.84
CA ASP A 349 -9.94 23.09 0.08
C ASP A 349 -9.40 23.19 1.51
N ILE A 350 -9.66 24.30 2.19
CA ILE A 350 -9.37 24.43 3.62
C ILE A 350 -10.45 23.63 4.36
N ARG A 351 -10.05 22.84 5.38
CA ARG A 351 -10.96 22.02 6.23
C ARG A 351 -10.71 22.28 7.72
N GLN A 352 -11.74 22.11 8.58
CA GLN A 352 -11.58 22.29 10.02
C GLN A 352 -10.69 21.18 10.57
N GLN A 353 -9.60 21.59 11.21
CA GLN A 353 -8.49 20.75 11.68
C GLN A 353 -7.57 20.20 10.57
N ARG A 354 -6.50 20.98 10.36
CA ARG A 354 -5.12 20.58 10.04
C ARG A 354 -4.67 20.63 8.58
N GLN A 355 -3.34 20.79 8.49
CA GLN A 355 -2.54 21.25 7.37
C GLN A 355 -2.60 20.30 6.19
N HIS A 356 -3.32 20.70 5.14
CA HIS A 356 -3.14 20.10 3.82
C HIS A 356 -1.69 20.31 3.38
N HIS A 357 -0.96 19.23 3.10
CA HIS A 357 0.38 19.31 2.49
C HIS A 357 0.19 19.13 0.98
N PRO A 358 0.13 20.22 0.18
CA PRO A 358 0.09 20.06 -1.26
C PRO A 358 1.39 19.38 -1.71
N GLN A 359 1.27 18.18 -2.29
CA GLN A 359 2.39 17.42 -2.90
C GLN A 359 3.12 18.20 -4.01
N THR A 360 2.63 19.38 -4.39
CA THR A 360 3.11 20.19 -5.50
C THR A 360 4.20 21.20 -5.12
N ILE A 361 4.50 21.42 -3.84
CA ILE A 361 5.50 22.41 -3.42
C ILE A 361 6.70 21.72 -2.75
N PRO A 362 7.89 21.68 -3.40
CA PRO A 362 9.00 20.83 -2.97
C PRO A 362 9.74 21.29 -1.70
N ASN A 363 9.32 22.33 -0.98
CA ASN A 363 9.90 22.73 0.31
C ASN A 363 8.93 23.65 1.09
N LEU A 364 8.22 23.11 2.10
CA LEU A 364 7.28 23.88 2.93
C LEU A 364 7.97 24.96 3.79
N SER A 365 9.25 24.78 4.12
CA SER A 365 10.03 25.67 4.99
C SER A 365 10.34 27.05 4.38
N LYS A 366 10.06 27.24 3.09
CA LYS A 366 10.30 28.50 2.36
C LYS A 366 9.02 29.17 1.86
N VAL A 367 7.85 28.67 2.28
CA VAL A 367 6.56 29.21 1.82
C VAL A 367 6.01 30.15 2.89
N GLN A 368 5.88 31.44 2.56
CA GLN A 368 5.24 32.43 3.40
C GLN A 368 3.80 32.66 2.92
N LEU A 369 2.83 32.29 3.76
CA LEU A 369 1.42 32.55 3.51
C LEU A 369 1.07 33.99 3.89
N MET A 370 0.38 34.69 2.99
CA MET A 370 -0.08 36.06 3.17
C MET A 370 -1.56 36.17 2.83
N ARG A 371 -2.24 37.12 3.47
CA ARG A 371 -3.64 37.48 3.17
C ARG A 371 -3.72 38.92 2.70
N PHE A 372 -4.79 39.26 1.99
CA PHE A 372 -5.11 40.65 1.69
C PHE A 372 -5.62 41.38 2.95
N GLU A 373 -5.29 42.67 3.09
CA GLU A 373 -5.85 43.52 4.15
C GLU A 373 -7.38 43.69 4.01
N ASP A 374 -7.88 43.69 2.77
CA ASP A 374 -9.30 43.72 2.43
C ASP A 374 -9.67 42.44 1.66
N PRO A 375 -10.45 41.51 2.26
CA PRO A 375 -10.83 40.24 1.65
C PRO A 375 -11.65 40.36 0.35
N LEU A 376 -12.33 41.48 0.10
CA LEU A 376 -13.25 41.65 -1.03
C LEU A 376 -12.63 42.48 -2.17
N LEU A 377 -11.90 43.55 -1.82
CA LEU A 377 -11.28 44.45 -2.80
C LEU A 377 -9.82 44.10 -3.12
N GLY A 378 -9.13 43.39 -2.24
CA GLY A 378 -7.73 42.97 -2.41
C GLY A 378 -7.48 42.15 -3.67
N PRO A 379 -8.23 41.06 -3.92
CA PRO A 379 -8.06 40.21 -5.10
C PRO A 379 -8.37 40.91 -6.43
N ARG A 380 -9.03 42.07 -6.40
CA ARG A 380 -9.44 42.85 -7.59
C ARG A 380 -8.46 43.98 -7.93
N ARG A 381 -7.43 44.22 -7.11
CA ARG A 381 -6.38 45.21 -7.40
C ARG A 381 -5.28 44.59 -8.26
N ILE A 382 -4.87 45.31 -9.29
CA ILE A 382 -3.78 44.88 -10.19
C ILE A 382 -2.47 44.86 -9.39
N PRO A 383 -1.75 43.72 -9.34
CA PRO A 383 -0.45 43.65 -8.67
C PRO A 383 0.56 44.58 -9.33
N VAL A 384 1.27 45.39 -8.54
CA VAL A 384 2.33 46.28 -9.02
C VAL A 384 3.66 45.53 -9.00
N LEU A 385 4.31 45.41 -10.16
CA LEU A 385 5.64 44.78 -10.31
C LEU A 385 6.65 45.41 -9.35
N GLY A 386 7.28 44.59 -8.49
CA GLY A 386 8.29 45.02 -7.52
C GLY A 386 7.77 45.42 -6.14
N LYS A 387 6.44 45.41 -5.91
CA LYS A 387 5.82 45.66 -4.60
C LYS A 387 4.85 44.54 -4.23
N GLU A 388 5.38 43.34 -4.08
CA GLU A 388 4.59 42.13 -3.86
C GLU A 388 3.94 42.07 -2.47
N GLU A 389 4.36 42.90 -1.52
CA GLU A 389 3.89 42.96 -0.13
C GLU A 389 2.86 44.10 0.15
N GLU A 390 2.64 45.01 -0.80
CA GLU A 390 1.79 46.20 -0.57
C GLU A 390 0.30 45.80 -0.46
N GLY A 391 -0.32 46.07 0.69
CA GLY A 391 -1.72 45.71 0.98
C GLY A 391 -1.96 44.26 1.42
N LYS A 392 -0.90 43.56 1.87
CA LYS A 392 -0.95 42.15 2.30
C LYS A 392 -0.30 41.98 3.67
N LEU A 393 -0.87 41.10 4.49
CA LEU A 393 -0.38 40.80 5.83
C LEU A 393 0.08 39.34 5.91
N PRO A 394 1.24 39.06 6.55
CA PRO A 394 1.71 37.69 6.74
C PRO A 394 0.83 36.94 7.73
N ILE A 395 0.59 35.66 7.47
CA ILE A 395 -0.11 34.75 8.39
C ILE A 395 0.93 34.11 9.31
N SER A 396 0.72 34.19 10.62
CA SER A 396 1.58 33.52 11.61
C SER A 396 1.35 32.00 11.59
N ASN A 397 2.41 31.22 11.82
CA ASN A 397 2.37 29.76 11.93
C ASN A 397 1.50 29.24 13.10
N SER A 398 1.10 30.12 14.03
CA SER A 398 0.22 29.81 15.18
C SER A 398 -1.28 29.93 14.89
N SER A 399 -1.67 30.37 13.69
CA SER A 399 -3.05 30.72 13.39
C SER A 399 -3.92 29.48 13.09
N VAL A 400 -5.15 29.43 13.63
CA VAL A 400 -6.08 28.30 13.41
C VAL A 400 -7.19 28.71 12.46
N PHE A 401 -7.36 27.97 11.36
CA PHE A 401 -8.45 28.18 10.41
C PHE A 401 -9.73 27.50 10.91
N HIS A 402 -10.81 28.27 11.01
CA HIS A 402 -12.16 27.84 11.33
C HIS A 402 -13.08 28.09 10.13
N ILE A 403 -13.81 27.07 9.71
CA ILE A 403 -14.65 27.16 8.52
C ILE A 403 -16.09 27.33 8.91
N ASN A 404 -16.78 28.24 8.23
CA ASN A 404 -18.23 28.33 8.27
C ASN A 404 -18.82 27.73 6.99
N LEU A 405 -19.29 26.48 7.07
CA LEU A 405 -19.84 25.72 5.94
C LEU A 405 -21.17 26.28 5.41
N GLN A 406 -21.85 27.15 6.16
CA GLN A 406 -23.12 27.77 5.73
C GLN A 406 -22.92 29.00 4.85
N GLU A 407 -21.78 29.69 5.00
CA GLU A 407 -21.47 30.93 4.28
C GLU A 407 -20.33 30.77 3.25
N ASN A 408 -19.72 29.59 3.14
CA ASN A 408 -18.51 29.34 2.35
C ASN A 408 -17.32 30.26 2.72
N ASN A 409 -17.25 30.73 3.97
CA ASN A 409 -16.18 31.61 4.43
C ASN A 409 -15.20 30.88 5.34
N VAL A 410 -13.91 31.21 5.20
CA VAL A 410 -12.83 30.75 6.06
C VAL A 410 -12.46 31.87 7.03
N HIS A 411 -12.67 31.63 8.31
CA HIS A 411 -12.17 32.49 9.38
C HIS A 411 -10.83 31.97 9.88
N MET A 412 -9.95 32.85 10.31
CA MET A 412 -8.73 32.50 11.03
C MET A 412 -8.79 33.13 12.42
N SER A 413 -8.38 32.37 13.43
CA SER A 413 -8.13 32.90 14.76
C SER A 413 -6.62 33.08 14.95
N ASP A 414 -6.21 34.32 15.22
CA ASP A 414 -4.86 34.64 15.69
C ASP A 414 -5.00 35.41 17.00
N ASN A 415 -4.36 34.93 18.07
CA ASN A 415 -4.44 35.47 19.43
C ASN A 415 -5.89 35.76 19.94
N GLY A 416 -6.85 34.91 19.58
CA GLY A 416 -8.25 34.99 20.07
C GLY A 416 -9.17 35.92 19.27
N LEU A 417 -8.67 36.62 18.25
CA LEU A 417 -9.47 37.43 17.33
C LEU A 417 -9.85 36.61 16.09
N LYS A 418 -11.16 36.46 15.83
CA LYS A 418 -11.68 35.83 14.60
C LYS A 418 -11.63 36.85 13.46
N MET A 419 -10.93 36.53 12.38
CA MET A 419 -10.78 37.38 11.20
C MET A 419 -11.15 36.62 9.94
N ASP A 420 -11.86 37.27 9.01
CA ASP A 420 -12.24 36.68 7.73
C ASP A 420 -11.10 36.77 6.71
N ILE A 421 -10.87 35.69 5.97
CA ILE A 421 -9.80 35.59 4.96
C ILE A 421 -10.35 35.79 3.55
N GLY A 422 -11.66 35.60 3.34
CA GLY A 422 -12.26 35.55 2.01
C GLY A 422 -11.82 34.34 1.17
N ASP A 423 -12.07 34.38 -0.14
CA ASP A 423 -11.91 33.25 -1.06
C ASP A 423 -10.49 33.08 -1.64
N THR A 424 -9.57 34.03 -1.38
CA THR A 424 -8.24 34.07 -2.00
C THR A 424 -7.12 34.33 -1.00
N LEU A 425 -6.15 33.41 -0.96
CA LEU A 425 -4.90 33.54 -0.20
C LEU A 425 -3.71 33.74 -1.13
N ILE A 426 -2.62 34.28 -0.60
CA ILE A 426 -1.36 34.46 -1.32
C ILE A 426 -0.30 33.60 -0.68
N TYR A 427 0.54 32.96 -1.49
CA TYR A 427 1.77 32.33 -1.02
C TYR A 427 2.96 32.88 -1.80
N LEU A 428 4.04 33.19 -1.07
CA LEU A 428 5.33 33.55 -1.64
C LEU A 428 6.31 32.40 -1.38
N VAL A 429 7.12 32.06 -2.37
CA VAL A 429 8.19 31.06 -2.24
C VAL A 429 9.52 31.82 -2.12
N GLN A 430 10.23 31.66 -1.00
CA GLN A 430 11.56 32.23 -0.75
C GLN A 430 12.69 31.38 -1.31
#